data_AF-A9QQD1-F1
#
_entry.id   AF-A9QQD1-F1
#
_cell.length_a   1.000
_cell.length_b   1.000
_cell.length_c   1.000
_cell.angle_alpha   90.00
_cell.angle_beta   90.00
_cell.angle_gamma   90.00
#
_symmetry.space_group_name_H-M   'P 1'
#
loop_
_entity.id
_entity.type
_entity.pdbx_description
1 polymer ?
#
loop_
_entity_poly.entity_id
_entity_poly.type
_entity_poly.pdbx_seq_one_letter_code
_entity_poly.pdbx_strand_id
1 'polypeptide(L)'
;ALGASFCYLLSSQLGRKIVHYYFPARAVEWSQKVKKHESHLLNYIIFLRITPLLPNWFINIFSPVVGVPAYPFILGTFLGVAPPSIVMIHAGKTLRQLTSSRDAISMTSIVVLSVLAILSLLPILFKKKLQEKMD
;
A
#
# COMPACT_ATOMS: atom_id res chain seq x y z
N ALA A 1 -0.05 12.20 -1.19
CA ALA A 1 -1.50 12.45 -1.43
C ALA A 1 -1.78 12.88 -2.87
N LEU A 2 -1.14 13.92 -3.40
CA LEU A 2 -1.42 14.46 -4.75
C LEU A 2 -1.42 13.41 -5.89
N GLY A 3 -0.41 12.53 -5.94
CA GLY A 3 -0.37 11.46 -6.95
C GLY A 3 -1.55 10.47 -6.85
N ALA A 4 -1.99 10.17 -5.63
CA ALA A 4 -3.16 9.32 -5.41
C ALA A 4 -4.46 10.03 -5.83
N SER A 5 -4.57 11.35 -5.57
CA SER A 5 -5.68 12.17 -6.05
C SER A 5 -5.75 12.19 -7.57
N PHE A 6 -4.60 12.29 -8.26
CA PHE A 6 -4.57 12.25 -9.71
C PHE A 6 -5.00 10.89 -10.26
N CYS A 7 -4.51 9.79 -9.67
CA CYS A 7 -4.96 8.44 -10.03
C CYS A 7 -6.47 8.25 -9.78
N TYR A 8 -6.99 8.78 -8.68
CA TYR A 8 -8.42 8.77 -8.38
C TYR A 8 -9.23 9.51 -9.44
N LEU A 9 -8.78 10.69 -9.88
CA LEU A 9 -9.46 11.45 -10.92
C LEU A 9 -9.45 10.73 -12.27
N LEU A 10 -8.31 10.16 -12.67
CA LEU A 10 -8.23 9.34 -13.88
C LEU A 10 -9.17 8.13 -13.80
N SER A 11 -9.19 7.44 -12.66
CA SER A 11 -10.08 6.29 -12.46
C SER A 11 -11.56 6.68 -12.38
N SER A 12 -11.88 7.86 -11.83
CA SER A 12 -13.28 8.31 -11.79
C SER A 12 -13.84 8.58 -13.19
N GLN A 13 -13.00 9.04 -14.11
CA GLN A 13 -13.38 9.31 -15.49
C GLN A 13 -13.42 8.03 -16.35
N LEU A 14 -12.41 7.17 -16.24
CA LEU A 14 -12.23 5.99 -17.09
C LEU A 14 -12.71 4.70 -16.40
N GLY A 15 -12.19 4.43 -15.21
CA GLY A 15 -12.46 3.20 -14.45
C GLY A 15 -13.94 3.01 -14.14
N ARG A 16 -14.63 4.07 -13.73
CA ARG A 16 -16.08 4.01 -13.46
C ARG A 16 -16.89 3.62 -14.69
N LYS A 17 -16.57 4.19 -15.87
CA LYS A 17 -17.26 3.86 -17.13
C LYS A 17 -17.02 2.41 -17.55
N ILE A 18 -15.78 1.95 -17.46
CA ILE A 18 -15.39 0.57 -17.83
C ILE A 18 -16.13 -0.43 -16.93
N VAL A 19 -16.09 -0.24 -15.61
CA VAL A 19 -16.71 -1.20 -14.68
C VAL A 19 -18.23 -1.21 -14.79
N HIS A 20 -18.87 -0.06 -15.00
CA HIS A 20 -20.32 -0.02 -15.26
C HIS A 20 -20.70 -0.66 -16.59
N TYR A 21 -19.82 -0.63 -17.60
CA TYR A 21 -20.07 -1.29 -18.89
C TYR A 21 -19.97 -2.82 -18.79
N TYR A 22 -18.90 -3.34 -18.19
CA TYR A 22 -18.67 -4.79 -18.09
C TYR A 22 -19.44 -5.47 -16.94
N PHE A 23 -19.64 -4.78 -15.80
CA PHE A 23 -20.23 -5.36 -14.58
C PHE A 23 -21.23 -4.41 -13.89
N PRO A 24 -22.33 -4.00 -14.58
CA PRO A 24 -23.25 -3.00 -14.07
C PRO A 24 -23.92 -3.39 -12.73
N ALA A 25 -24.40 -4.63 -12.60
CA ALA A 25 -25.10 -5.10 -11.41
C ALA A 25 -24.20 -5.07 -10.15
N ARG A 26 -22.96 -5.56 -10.28
CA ARG A 26 -21.98 -5.55 -9.18
C ARG A 26 -21.52 -4.14 -8.81
N ALA A 27 -21.34 -3.27 -9.81
CA ALA A 27 -20.96 -1.88 -9.57
C ALA A 27 -22.01 -1.15 -8.71
N VAL A 28 -23.29 -1.35 -9.01
CA VAL A 28 -24.41 -0.79 -8.24
C VAL A 28 -24.44 -1.38 -6.82
N GLU A 29 -24.33 -2.70 -6.68
CA GLU A 29 -24.34 -3.37 -5.37
C GLU A 29 -23.20 -2.88 -4.46
N TRP A 30 -21.98 -2.80 -4.98
CA TRP A 30 -20.83 -2.30 -4.22
C TRP A 30 -20.98 -0.83 -3.84
N SER A 31 -21.49 -0.01 -4.77
CA SER A 31 -21.75 1.40 -4.48
C SER A 31 -22.83 1.59 -3.42
N GLN A 32 -23.87 0.76 -3.40
CA GLN A 32 -24.89 0.77 -2.33
C GLN A 32 -24.31 0.35 -0.98
N LYS A 33 -23.45 -0.69 -0.94
CA LYS A 33 -22.75 -1.10 0.29
C LYS A 33 -21.86 0.01 0.87
N VAL A 34 -21.17 0.73 -0.01
CA VAL A 34 -20.34 1.88 0.36
C VAL A 34 -21.20 3.03 0.89
N LYS A 35 -22.31 3.35 0.20
CA LYS A 35 -23.24 4.40 0.62
C LYS A 35 -23.87 4.13 1.99
N LYS A 36 -24.15 2.87 2.32
CA LYS A 36 -24.66 2.48 3.65
C LYS A 36 -23.70 2.85 4.80
N HIS A 37 -22.40 2.94 4.53
CA HIS A 37 -21.38 3.26 5.54
C HIS A 37 -20.67 4.59 5.26
N GLU A 38 -21.34 5.52 4.58
CA GLU A 38 -20.79 6.80 4.14
C GLU A 38 -20.19 7.62 5.29
N SER A 39 -20.84 7.60 6.46
CA SER A 39 -20.41 8.29 7.69
C SER A 39 -19.04 7.87 8.21
N HIS A 40 -18.56 6.68 7.86
CA HIS A 40 -17.31 6.11 8.36
C HIS A 40 -16.25 5.92 7.27
N LEU A 41 -16.52 6.39 6.04
CA LEU A 41 -15.63 6.21 4.90
C LEU A 41 -14.22 6.75 5.12
N LEU A 42 -14.09 7.90 5.79
CA LEU A 42 -12.78 8.46 6.14
C LEU A 42 -11.95 7.47 6.96
N ASN A 43 -12.56 6.91 8.02
CA ASN A 43 -11.89 5.96 8.92
C ASN A 43 -11.51 4.68 8.18
N TYR A 44 -12.36 4.19 7.27
CA TYR A 44 -12.04 3.03 6.45
C TYR A 44 -10.87 3.28 5.51
N ILE A 45 -10.83 4.43 4.81
CA ILE A 45 -9.71 4.76 3.93
C ILE A 45 -8.40 4.90 4.73
N ILE A 46 -8.45 5.53 5.91
CA ILE A 46 -7.27 5.62 6.79
C ILE A 46 -6.80 4.23 7.19
N PHE A 47 -7.69 3.38 7.70
CA PHE A 47 -7.37 2.02 8.11
C PHE A 47 -6.76 1.20 6.96
N LEU A 48 -7.39 1.23 5.79
CA LEU A 48 -6.93 0.49 4.60
C LEU A 48 -5.58 0.97 4.08
N ARG A 49 -5.15 2.19 4.40
CA ARG A 49 -3.86 2.74 3.96
C ARG A 49 -2.75 2.61 4.98
N ILE A 50 -3.09 2.60 6.26
CA ILE A 50 -2.14 2.28 7.33
C ILE A 50 -1.81 0.79 7.28
N THR A 51 -2.84 -0.05 7.10
CA THR A 51 -2.65 -1.50 7.01
C THR A 51 -2.22 -1.89 5.60
N PRO A 52 -1.23 -2.80 5.44
CA PRO A 52 -0.77 -3.24 4.13
C PRO A 52 -1.72 -4.27 3.47
N LEU A 53 -3.01 -4.28 3.85
CA LEU A 53 -3.98 -5.28 3.39
C LEU A 53 -4.29 -5.16 1.89
N LEU A 54 -4.38 -3.92 1.39
CA LEU A 54 -4.67 -3.64 0.00
C LEU A 54 -3.53 -2.83 -0.64
N PRO A 55 -3.13 -3.17 -1.87
CA PRO A 55 -2.18 -2.35 -2.62
C PRO A 55 -2.69 -0.93 -2.82
N ASN A 56 -1.81 0.06 -2.74
CA ASN A 56 -2.17 1.48 -2.91
C ASN A 56 -2.82 1.76 -4.27
N TRP A 57 -2.36 1.11 -5.34
CA TRP A 57 -2.94 1.26 -6.67
C TRP A 57 -4.41 0.80 -6.70
N PHE A 58 -4.74 -0.26 -5.96
CA PHE A 58 -6.07 -0.84 -5.93
C PHE A 58 -7.05 0.15 -5.28
N ILE A 59 -6.68 0.72 -4.13
CA ILE A 59 -7.50 1.72 -3.45
C ILE A 59 -7.71 2.94 -4.36
N ASN A 60 -6.66 3.44 -5.03
CA ASN A 60 -6.76 4.60 -5.91
C ASN A 60 -7.73 4.39 -7.08
N ILE A 61 -7.75 3.19 -7.66
CA ILE A 61 -8.60 2.87 -8.81
C ILE A 61 -10.02 2.52 -8.35
N PHE A 62 -10.15 1.70 -7.31
CA PHE A 62 -11.42 1.11 -6.92
C PHE A 62 -12.29 2.07 -6.10
N SER A 63 -11.71 2.97 -5.30
CA SER A 63 -12.48 3.95 -4.53
C SER A 63 -13.50 4.76 -5.35
N PRO A 64 -13.15 5.40 -6.49
CA PRO A 64 -14.13 6.11 -7.31
C PRO A 64 -15.12 5.19 -8.03
N VAL A 65 -14.72 3.94 -8.32
CA VAL A 65 -15.58 2.93 -8.96
C VAL A 65 -16.72 2.52 -8.04
N VAL A 66 -16.44 2.31 -6.75
CA VAL A 66 -17.47 1.99 -5.75
C VAL A 66 -18.14 3.22 -5.14
N GLY A 67 -17.88 4.41 -5.68
CA GLY A 67 -18.57 5.64 -5.29
C GLY A 67 -18.10 6.29 -3.99
N VAL A 68 -16.86 6.05 -3.55
CA VAL A 68 -16.28 6.81 -2.43
C VAL A 68 -16.09 8.28 -2.86
N PRO A 69 -16.61 9.26 -2.10
CA PRO A 69 -16.43 10.67 -2.42
C PRO A 69 -14.96 11.12 -2.37
N ALA A 70 -14.61 12.16 -3.11
CA ALA A 70 -13.22 12.64 -3.21
C ALA A 70 -12.66 13.14 -1.85
N TYR A 71 -13.47 13.81 -1.04
CA TYR A 71 -13.05 14.34 0.26
C TYR A 71 -12.51 13.28 1.24
N PRO A 72 -13.28 12.23 1.62
CA PRO A 72 -12.78 11.19 2.52
C PRO A 72 -11.61 10.40 1.90
N PHE A 73 -11.57 10.24 0.58
CA PHE A 73 -10.43 9.62 -0.09
C PHE A 73 -9.16 10.46 0.06
N ILE A 74 -9.19 11.75 -0.28
CA ILE A 74 -8.00 12.62 -0.27
C ILE A 74 -7.50 12.81 1.16
N LEU A 75 -8.40 13.15 2.10
CA LEU A 75 -8.04 13.36 3.49
C LEU A 75 -7.57 12.07 4.16
N GLY A 76 -8.28 10.96 3.93
CA GLY A 76 -7.88 9.65 4.45
C GLY A 76 -6.55 9.16 3.86
N THR A 77 -6.26 9.50 2.61
CA THR A 77 -4.94 9.24 2.00
C THR A 77 -3.84 10.08 2.60
N PHE A 78 -4.11 11.35 2.88
CA PHE A 78 -3.13 12.23 3.50
C PHE A 78 -2.74 11.72 4.89
N LEU A 79 -3.73 11.37 5.72
CA LEU A 79 -3.51 10.85 7.06
C LEU A 79 -2.97 9.41 7.07
N GLY A 80 -3.54 8.53 6.26
CA GLY A 80 -3.22 7.10 6.28
C GLY A 80 -1.83 6.75 5.73
N VAL A 81 -1.27 7.59 4.84
CA VAL A 81 0.07 7.37 4.27
C VAL A 81 1.18 7.92 5.19
N ALA A 82 0.85 8.82 6.13
CA ALA A 82 1.85 9.43 7.00
C ALA A 82 2.60 8.41 7.90
N PRO A 83 1.93 7.49 8.63
CA PRO A 83 2.64 6.54 9.49
C PRO A 83 3.58 5.60 8.74
N PRO A 84 3.17 4.92 7.65
CA PRO A 84 4.08 4.11 6.84
C PRO A 84 5.27 4.91 6.29
N SER A 85 5.04 6.16 5.90
CA SER A 85 6.10 7.05 5.40
C SER A 85 7.13 7.35 6.48
N ILE A 86 6.71 7.61 7.73
CA ILE A 86 7.62 7.86 8.85
C ILE A 86 8.49 6.64 9.11
N VAL A 87 7.88 5.44 9.17
CA VAL A 87 8.61 4.17 9.37
C VAL A 87 9.66 3.99 8.27
N MET A 88 9.30 4.22 7.01
CA MET A 88 10.21 4.06 5.89
C MET A 88 11.34 5.10 5.88
N ILE A 89 11.05 6.35 6.26
CA ILE A 89 12.07 7.39 6.43
C ILE A 89 13.03 7.02 7.57
N HIS A 90 12.53 6.52 8.70
CA HIS A 90 13.38 6.07 9.81
C HIS A 90 14.26 4.91 9.40
N ALA A 91 13.70 3.89 8.75
CA ALA A 91 14.47 2.77 8.20
C ALA A 91 15.55 3.26 7.21
N GLY A 92 15.20 4.19 6.32
CA GLY A 92 16.14 4.79 5.38
C GLY A 92 17.24 5.63 6.05
N LYS A 93 16.91 6.37 7.11
CA LYS A 93 17.89 7.13 7.92
C LYS A 93 18.85 6.20 8.64
N THR A 94 18.35 5.13 9.27
CA THR A 94 19.18 4.11 9.91
C THR A 94 20.11 3.45 8.89
N LEU A 95 19.58 3.06 7.74
CA LEU A 95 20.39 2.49 6.66
C LEU A 95 21.48 3.47 6.18
N ARG A 96 21.12 4.75 6.03
CA ARG A 96 22.08 5.80 5.64
C ARG A 96 23.14 6.03 6.72
N GLN A 97 22.78 6.04 8.00
CA GLN A 97 23.74 6.18 9.10
C GLN A 97 24.73 5.02 9.13
N LEU A 98 24.26 3.80 8.89
CA LEU A 98 25.10 2.61 8.77
C LEU A 98 26.04 2.63 7.54
N THR A 99 25.79 3.52 6.57
CA THR A 99 26.55 3.60 5.30
C THR A 99 27.39 4.89 5.18
N SER A 100 27.04 5.98 5.89
CA SER A 100 27.54 7.34 5.61
C SER A 100 28.60 7.89 6.57
N SER A 101 28.85 7.29 7.75
CA SER A 101 30.05 7.67 8.50
C SER A 101 31.26 7.31 7.63
N ARG A 102 32.29 8.14 7.53
CA ARG A 102 33.46 7.82 6.68
C ARG A 102 34.26 6.61 7.18
N ASP A 103 33.96 6.15 8.39
CA ASP A 103 34.34 4.83 8.97
C ASP A 103 33.23 3.76 8.87
N ALA A 104 32.11 4.03 8.18
CA ALA A 104 30.91 3.17 8.11
C ALA A 104 30.91 2.12 6.99
N ILE A 105 31.99 2.05 6.19
CA ILE A 105 32.47 0.74 5.71
C ILE A 105 33.29 0.11 6.85
N SER A 106 32.71 0.06 8.05
CA SER A 106 33.22 -0.76 9.12
C SER A 106 32.88 -2.20 8.75
N MET A 107 33.78 -3.15 9.01
CA MET A 107 33.55 -4.56 8.74
C MET A 107 32.21 -5.05 9.32
N THR A 108 31.77 -4.44 10.43
CA THR A 108 30.47 -4.69 11.06
C THR A 108 29.28 -4.36 10.14
N SER A 109 29.28 -3.23 9.42
CA SER A 109 28.20 -2.88 8.48
C SER A 109 28.13 -3.87 7.31
N ILE A 110 29.29 -4.29 6.77
CA ILE A 110 29.37 -5.30 5.72
C ILE A 110 28.80 -6.64 6.22
N VAL A 111 29.19 -7.07 7.42
CA VAL A 111 28.72 -8.33 8.02
C VAL A 111 27.21 -8.28 8.27
N VAL A 112 26.70 -7.20 8.88
CA VAL A 112 25.26 -7.05 9.16
C VAL A 112 24.45 -7.03 7.86
N LEU A 113 24.87 -6.25 6.87
CA LEU A 113 24.16 -6.19 5.57
C LEU A 113 24.25 -7.52 4.82
N SER A 114 25.39 -8.23 4.88
CA SER A 114 25.55 -9.55 4.28
C SER A 114 24.68 -10.60 4.96
N VAL A 115 24.61 -10.61 6.29
CA VAL A 115 23.72 -11.49 7.06
C VAL A 115 22.26 -11.19 6.73
N LEU A 116 21.86 -9.92 6.68
CA LEU A 116 20.51 -9.52 6.28
C LEU A 116 20.18 -9.93 4.84
N ALA A 117 21.13 -9.82 3.90
CA ALA A 117 20.95 -10.26 2.52
C ALA A 117 20.78 -11.79 2.43
N ILE A 118 21.61 -12.56 3.15
CA ILE A 118 21.50 -14.03 3.22
C ILE A 118 20.16 -14.43 3.85
N LEU A 119 19.77 -13.80 4.97
CA LEU A 119 18.48 -14.03 5.62
C LEU A 119 17.30 -13.71 4.69
N SER A 120 17.39 -12.66 3.88
CA SER A 120 16.35 -12.31 2.90
C SER A 120 16.24 -13.33 1.75
N LEU A 121 17.33 -14.06 1.44
CA LEU A 121 17.35 -15.12 0.42
C LEU A 121 16.90 -16.48 0.98
N LEU A 122 16.96 -16.66 2.29
CA LEU A 122 16.57 -17.88 3.00
C LEU A 122 15.14 -18.36 2.63
N PRO A 123 14.08 -17.52 2.65
CA PRO A 123 12.74 -17.97 2.24
C PRO A 123 12.65 -18.37 0.76
N ILE A 124 13.54 -17.89 -0.11
CA ILE A 124 13.57 -18.24 -1.53
C ILE A 124 14.25 -19.61 -1.73
N LEU A 125 15.37 -19.84 -1.03
CA LEU A 125 16.12 -21.10 -1.11
C LEU A 125 15.38 -22.27 -0.45
N PHE A 126 14.68 -22.01 0.66
CA PHE A 126 13.90 -23.02 1.36
C PHE A 126 12.47 -23.15 0.86
N LYS A 127 12.01 -22.29 -0.08
CA LYS A 127 10.64 -22.34 -0.61
C LYS A 127 10.26 -23.72 -1.15
N LYS A 128 11.17 -24.36 -1.91
CA LYS A 128 10.94 -25.72 -2.46
C LYS A 128 10.90 -26.80 -1.37
N LYS A 129 11.83 -26.76 -0.41
CA LYS A 129 11.88 -27.72 0.71
C LYS A 129 10.76 -27.55 1.74
N LEU A 130 10.22 -26.34 1.92
CA LEU A 130 9.07 -26.10 2.78
C LEU A 130 7.77 -26.55 2.12
N GLN A 131 7.62 -26.32 0.80
CA GLN A 131 6.46 -26.79 0.05
C GLN A 131 6.39 -28.34 0.03
N GLU A 132 7.51 -29.03 -0.18
CA GLU A 132 7.60 -30.50 -0.14
C GLU A 132 7.37 -31.12 1.25
N LYS A 133 7.42 -30.34 2.34
CA LYS A 133 7.18 -30.81 3.72
C LYS A 133 5.78 -30.48 4.25
N MET A 134 5.03 -29.65 3.52
CA MET A 134 3.68 -29.21 3.87
C MET A 134 2.58 -29.92 3.06
N ASP A 135 2.97 -30.65 2.01
CA ASP A 135 2.16 -31.68 1.33
C ASP A 135 2.45 -33.07 1.93
#